data_AF-A0A0E3T6X4-F1
#
_entry.id   AF-A0A0E3T6X4-F1
#
_cell.length_a   1.000
_cell.length_b   1.000
_cell.length_c   1.000
_cell.angle_alpha   90.00
_cell.angle_beta   90.00
_cell.angle_gamma   90.00
#
_symmetry.space_group_name_H-M   'P 1'
#
loop_
_entity.id
_entity.type
_entity.pdbx_description
1 polymer ?
#
loop_
_entity_poly.entity_id
_entity_poly.type
_entity_poly.pdbx_seq_one_letter_code
_entity_poly.pdbx_strand_id
1 'polypeptide(L)'
;MVNHHQGVVAIAAALTAMAAAAPSSIAEATRFSKETVSKCQEKWQVSEEIIEEMQRNKGALPNEDSVEQRCFAECVAKEMGMINNGGGVAADKIVKMLEAVFQMASKETGEKLKLDSRALKRDLEACQFKGEDDECTNSYDTLKCLRTLGTSDNMRRYVTKES
;
A
#
# COMPACT_ATOMS: atom_id res chain seq x y z
N MET A 1 -5.47 -38.91 -34.87
CA MET A 1 -4.40 -37.96 -34.49
C MET A 1 -5.08 -36.72 -33.95
N VAL A 2 -4.80 -36.41 -32.69
CA VAL A 2 -5.39 -35.29 -31.93
C VAL A 2 -4.69 -34.01 -32.36
N ASN A 3 -5.42 -32.91 -32.53
CA ASN A 3 -4.92 -31.62 -32.05
C ASN A 3 -6.04 -30.61 -31.77
N HIS A 4 -6.12 -30.24 -30.50
CA HIS A 4 -6.93 -29.17 -29.94
C HIS A 4 -6.27 -27.82 -30.23
N HIS A 5 -7.04 -26.88 -30.82
CA HIS A 5 -6.75 -25.45 -30.70
C HIS A 5 -8.04 -24.71 -30.29
N GLN A 6 -8.32 -24.74 -28.99
CA GLN A 6 -9.13 -23.75 -28.31
C GLN A 6 -8.40 -23.43 -27.01
N GLY A 7 -7.99 -22.18 -26.82
CA GLY A 7 -7.33 -21.78 -25.57
C GLY A 7 -6.55 -20.48 -25.62
N VAL A 8 -7.11 -19.42 -26.20
CA VAL A 8 -6.51 -18.07 -26.08
C VAL A 8 -7.57 -16.99 -25.90
N VAL A 9 -8.55 -17.15 -24.99
CA VAL A 9 -9.39 -16.03 -24.53
C VAL A 9 -9.93 -16.31 -23.11
N ALA A 10 -9.11 -16.21 -22.06
CA ALA A 10 -9.66 -16.30 -20.68
C ALA A 10 -8.81 -15.71 -19.55
N ILE A 11 -7.73 -14.95 -19.80
CA ILE A 11 -6.86 -14.47 -18.70
C ILE A 11 -7.19 -13.03 -18.26
N ALA A 12 -7.96 -12.27 -19.04
CA ALA A 12 -8.22 -10.86 -18.75
C ALA A 12 -9.39 -10.57 -17.78
N ALA A 13 -10.24 -11.55 -17.45
CA ALA A 13 -11.48 -11.27 -16.71
C ALA A 13 -11.36 -11.44 -15.17
N ALA A 14 -10.37 -12.19 -14.67
CA ALA A 14 -10.34 -12.58 -13.26
C ALA A 14 -9.72 -11.53 -12.31
N LEU A 15 -9.08 -10.49 -12.83
CA LEU A 15 -8.47 -9.44 -12.01
C LEU A 15 -9.35 -8.18 -11.86
N THR A 16 -10.42 -8.08 -12.65
CA THR A 16 -11.34 -6.92 -12.63
C THR A 16 -12.47 -7.11 -11.61
N ALA A 17 -12.72 -8.35 -11.14
CA ALA A 17 -13.76 -8.65 -10.16
C ALA A 17 -13.32 -8.47 -8.69
N MET A 18 -12.01 -8.33 -8.40
CA MET A 18 -11.52 -8.17 -7.02
C MET A 18 -11.68 -6.73 -6.47
N ALA A 19 -11.99 -5.75 -7.32
CA ALA A 19 -12.17 -4.37 -6.86
C ALA A 19 -13.53 -4.10 -6.19
N ALA A 20 -14.55 -4.93 -6.46
CA ALA A 20 -15.92 -4.71 -5.96
C ALA A 20 -16.32 -5.59 -4.77
N ALA A 21 -15.51 -6.62 -4.43
CA ALA A 21 -15.83 -7.60 -3.41
C ALA A 21 -14.66 -7.87 -2.46
N ALA A 22 -13.74 -6.91 -2.29
CA ALA A 22 -12.82 -6.99 -1.15
C ALA A 22 -13.67 -7.03 0.12
N PRO A 23 -13.61 -8.09 0.94
CA PRO A 23 -14.40 -8.16 2.16
C PRO A 23 -14.04 -6.98 3.06
N SER A 24 -15.02 -6.50 3.84
CA SER A 24 -14.89 -5.34 4.73
C SER A 24 -13.67 -5.45 5.65
N SER A 25 -13.26 -6.67 6.00
CA SER A 25 -12.06 -7.00 6.77
C SER A 25 -10.75 -6.49 6.14
N ILE A 26 -10.61 -6.55 4.81
CA ILE A 26 -9.42 -6.06 4.10
C ILE A 26 -9.46 -4.53 3.97
N ALA A 27 -10.64 -3.96 3.75
CA ALA A 27 -10.82 -2.50 3.73
C ALA A 27 -10.52 -1.88 5.11
N GLU A 28 -10.92 -2.56 6.19
CA GLU A 28 -10.60 -2.18 7.57
C GLU A 28 -9.12 -2.32 7.89
N ALA A 29 -8.43 -3.35 7.37
CA ALA A 29 -6.98 -3.52 7.53
C ALA A 29 -6.17 -2.38 6.90
N THR A 30 -6.76 -1.63 5.96
CA THR A 30 -6.13 -0.47 5.30
C THR A 30 -6.54 0.89 5.84
N ARG A 31 -7.55 0.97 6.73
CA ARG A 31 -7.89 2.24 7.37
C ARG A 31 -6.86 2.54 8.45
N PHE A 32 -6.37 3.78 8.46
CA PHE A 32 -5.57 4.28 9.57
C PHE A 32 -6.35 4.03 10.87
N SER A 33 -5.71 3.37 11.85
CA SER A 33 -6.38 3.17 13.14
C SER A 33 -6.73 4.55 13.71
N LYS A 34 -7.94 4.72 14.24
CA LYS A 34 -8.38 6.01 14.79
C LYS A 34 -7.37 6.53 15.82
N GLU A 35 -6.80 5.62 16.61
CA GLU A 35 -5.75 5.91 17.58
C GLU A 35 -4.48 6.47 16.93
N THR A 36 -3.97 5.84 15.87
CA THR A 36 -2.82 6.33 15.10
C THR A 36 -3.06 7.72 14.54
N VAL A 37 -4.24 7.95 13.95
CA VAL A 37 -4.62 9.24 13.37
C VAL A 37 -4.67 10.31 14.45
N SER A 38 -5.37 10.06 15.56
CA SER A 38 -5.52 11.03 16.65
C SER A 38 -4.16 11.42 17.25
N LYS A 39 -3.28 10.44 17.49
CA LYS A 39 -1.92 10.69 17.99
C LYS A 39 -1.10 11.59 17.07
N CYS A 40 -1.14 11.36 15.76
CA CYS A 40 -0.41 12.17 14.79
C CYS A 40 -1.06 13.54 14.57
N GLN A 41 -2.40 13.61 14.64
CA GLN A 41 -3.17 14.83 14.48
C GLN A 41 -2.86 15.82 15.59
N GLU A 42 -2.84 15.37 16.85
CA GLU A 42 -2.50 16.22 18.01
C GLU A 42 -1.10 16.82 17.89
N LYS A 43 -0.14 16.06 17.36
CA LYS A 43 1.25 16.50 17.21
C LYS A 43 1.44 17.57 16.14
N TRP A 44 0.76 17.45 15.01
CA TRP A 44 0.98 18.29 13.83
C TRP A 44 -0.16 19.27 13.53
N GLN A 45 -1.21 19.29 14.36
CA GLN A 45 -2.33 20.22 14.30
C GLN A 45 -3.03 20.26 12.93
N VAL A 46 -3.12 19.11 12.27
CA VAL A 46 -3.83 18.95 11.00
C VAL A 46 -5.35 18.90 11.26
N SER A 47 -6.14 19.59 10.45
CA SER A 47 -7.60 19.58 10.60
C SER A 47 -8.20 18.22 10.23
N GLU A 48 -9.37 17.91 10.79
CA GLU A 48 -10.12 16.70 10.43
C GLU A 48 -10.47 16.67 8.95
N GLU A 49 -10.80 17.82 8.36
CA GLU A 49 -11.08 17.97 6.92
C GLU A 49 -9.89 17.52 6.05
N ILE A 50 -8.66 17.91 6.41
CA ILE A 50 -7.45 17.49 5.68
C ILE A 50 -7.25 15.99 5.82
N ILE A 51 -7.47 15.43 7.01
CA ILE A 51 -7.35 13.98 7.25
C ILE A 51 -8.36 13.21 6.39
N GLU A 52 -9.61 13.65 6.35
CA GLU A 52 -10.63 13.03 5.49
C GLU A 52 -10.27 13.15 4.01
N GLU A 53 -9.74 14.29 3.57
CA GLU A 53 -9.31 14.48 2.19
C GLU A 53 -8.14 13.54 1.84
N MET A 54 -7.17 13.42 2.74
CA MET A 54 -6.09 12.44 2.60
C MET A 54 -6.66 11.02 2.48
N GLN A 55 -7.63 10.63 3.32
CA GLN A 55 -8.26 9.31 3.24
C GLN A 55 -8.97 9.08 1.89
N ARG A 56 -9.73 10.07 1.41
CA ARG A 56 -10.39 10.02 0.10
C ARG A 56 -9.38 9.90 -1.04
N ASN A 57 -8.25 10.60 -0.93
CA ASN A 57 -7.19 10.66 -1.93
C ASN A 57 -6.08 9.61 -1.69
N LYS A 58 -6.38 8.52 -0.96
CA LYS A 58 -5.45 7.39 -0.72
C LYS A 58 -4.10 7.84 -0.15
N GLY A 59 -4.16 8.75 0.81
CA GLY A 59 -3.02 9.35 1.51
C GLY A 59 -2.31 10.48 0.78
N ALA A 60 -2.84 11.01 -0.33
CA ALA A 60 -2.23 12.17 -1.00
C ALA A 60 -2.53 13.44 -0.22
N LEU A 61 -1.54 14.32 -0.11
CA LEU A 61 -1.69 15.58 0.60
C LEU A 61 -2.46 16.58 -0.27
N PRO A 62 -3.46 17.28 0.30
CA PRO A 62 -4.10 18.42 -0.36
C PRO A 62 -3.11 19.54 -0.67
N ASN A 63 -2.14 19.76 0.23
CA ASN A 63 -1.06 20.71 0.06
C ASN A 63 0.30 20.03 0.28
N GLU A 64 0.98 19.67 -0.80
CA GLU A 64 2.31 19.04 -0.74
C GLU A 64 3.39 19.99 -0.19
N ASP A 65 3.17 21.31 -0.19
CA ASP A 65 4.11 22.31 0.33
C ASP A 65 3.99 22.53 1.85
N SER A 66 2.93 22.06 2.51
CA SER A 66 2.79 22.16 3.97
C SER A 66 3.70 21.16 4.70
N VAL A 67 4.59 21.69 5.54
CA VAL A 67 5.47 20.90 6.41
C VAL A 67 4.65 20.06 7.38
N GLU A 68 3.60 20.64 7.98
CA GLU A 68 2.73 19.98 8.95
C GLU A 68 2.04 18.76 8.33
N GLN A 69 1.55 18.89 7.10
CA GLN A 69 0.91 17.78 6.37
C GLN A 69 1.90 16.67 6.01
N ARG A 70 3.11 17.02 5.55
CA ARG A 70 4.18 16.03 5.28
C ARG A 70 4.58 15.29 6.54
N CYS A 71 4.79 16.01 7.64
CA CYS A 71 5.17 15.41 8.91
C CYS A 71 4.03 14.60 9.56
N PHE A 72 2.76 14.98 9.34
CA PHE A 72 1.62 14.16 9.71
C PHE A 72 1.60 12.83 8.93
N ALA A 73 1.78 12.87 7.61
CA ALA A 73 1.83 11.67 6.78
C ALA A 73 2.98 10.74 7.19
N GLU A 74 4.16 11.29 7.47
CA GLU A 74 5.29 10.54 8.01
C GLU A 74 4.94 9.87 9.35
N CYS A 75 4.36 10.62 10.30
CA CYS A 75 3.96 10.09 11.59
C CYS A 75 3.04 8.88 11.43
N VAL A 76 1.99 9.01 10.62
CA VAL A 76 1.05 7.92 10.36
C VAL A 76 1.76 6.72 9.73
N ALA A 77 2.64 6.95 8.75
CA ALA A 77 3.39 5.88 8.10
C ALA A 77 4.36 5.14 9.04
N LYS A 78 4.99 5.84 9.98
CA LYS A 78 5.84 5.24 11.02
C LYS A 78 5.02 4.36 11.97
N GLU A 79 3.87 4.86 12.43
CA GLU A 79 2.97 4.11 13.32
C GLU A 79 2.38 2.87 12.63
N MET A 80 2.10 2.95 11.33
CA MET A 80 1.70 1.78 10.52
C MET A 80 2.86 0.82 10.21
N GLY A 81 4.10 1.20 10.53
CA GLY A 81 5.28 0.40 10.23
C GLY A 81 5.62 0.33 8.74
N MET A 82 5.19 1.31 7.93
CA MET A 82 5.61 1.45 6.53
C MET A 82 6.98 2.13 6.42
N ILE A 83 7.30 3.02 7.35
CA ILE A 83 8.57 3.73 7.47
C ILE A 83 9.24 3.36 8.80
N ASN A 84 10.57 3.25 8.83
CA ASN A 84 11.31 2.99 10.06
C ASN A 84 11.47 4.25 10.94
N ASN A 85 11.71 4.05 12.24
CA ASN A 85 12.13 5.14 13.12
C ASN A 85 13.52 5.63 12.69
N GLY A 86 13.60 6.84 12.13
CA GLY A 86 14.81 7.38 11.47
C GLY A 86 14.73 7.45 9.94
N GLY A 87 13.55 7.16 9.37
CA GLY A 87 13.28 7.29 7.94
C GLY A 87 13.52 5.99 7.15
N GLY A 88 13.16 6.03 5.86
CA GLY A 88 13.31 4.92 4.93
C GLY A 88 12.25 3.81 5.07
N VAL A 89 12.12 3.01 4.01
CA VAL A 89 11.06 2.01 3.86
C VAL A 89 11.28 0.81 4.78
N ALA A 90 10.24 0.39 5.48
CA ALA A 90 10.22 -0.84 6.27
C ALA A 90 9.81 -2.05 5.42
N ALA A 91 10.58 -2.32 4.35
CA ALA A 91 10.18 -3.25 3.28
C ALA A 91 9.79 -4.64 3.77
N ASP A 92 10.54 -5.22 4.72
CA ASP A 92 10.24 -6.53 5.29
C ASP A 92 8.91 -6.58 6.04
N LYS A 93 8.53 -5.48 6.72
CA LYS A 93 7.24 -5.39 7.42
C LYS A 93 6.09 -5.31 6.42
N ILE A 94 6.25 -4.48 5.38
CA ILE A 94 5.25 -4.32 4.32
C ILE A 94 5.01 -5.64 3.60
N VAL A 95 6.08 -6.36 3.23
CA VAL A 95 5.98 -7.67 2.57
C VAL A 95 5.22 -8.66 3.45
N LYS A 96 5.61 -8.80 4.73
CA LYS A 96 4.93 -9.71 5.67
C LYS A 96 3.44 -9.36 5.86
N MET A 97 3.12 -8.08 5.94
CA MET A 97 1.74 -7.62 6.02
C MET A 97 0.95 -8.01 4.78
N LEU A 98 1.50 -7.79 3.59
CA LEU A 98 0.84 -8.15 2.34
C LEU A 98 0.70 -9.67 2.18
N GLU A 99 1.71 -10.45 2.55
CA GLU A 99 1.61 -11.92 2.61
C GLU A 99 0.44 -12.36 3.49
N ALA A 100 0.27 -11.77 4.68
CA ALA A 100 -0.86 -12.07 5.55
C ALA A 100 -2.20 -11.69 4.91
N VAL A 101 -2.29 -10.53 4.25
CA VAL A 101 -3.51 -10.10 3.52
C VAL A 101 -3.84 -11.07 2.39
N PHE A 102 -2.86 -11.47 1.57
CA PHE A 102 -3.08 -12.43 0.49
C PHE A 102 -3.45 -13.81 1.00
N GLN A 103 -2.89 -14.25 2.13
CA GLN A 103 -3.30 -15.50 2.78
C GLN A 103 -4.74 -15.45 3.28
N MET A 104 -5.18 -14.33 3.87
CA MET A 104 -6.58 -14.15 4.28
C MET A 104 -7.52 -14.15 3.07
N ALA A 105 -7.20 -13.37 2.04
CA ALA A 105 -7.97 -13.33 0.80
C ALA A 105 -8.05 -14.71 0.12
N SER A 106 -6.96 -15.48 0.13
CA SER A 106 -6.94 -16.84 -0.43
C SER A 106 -7.87 -17.79 0.32
N LYS A 107 -7.95 -17.66 1.65
CA LYS A 107 -8.88 -18.45 2.47
C LYS A 107 -10.34 -18.09 2.20
N GLU A 108 -10.63 -16.81 2.02
CA GLU A 108 -11.99 -16.31 1.78
C GLU A 108 -12.49 -16.64 0.37
N THR A 109 -11.62 -16.57 -0.64
CA THR A 109 -11.98 -16.77 -2.06
C THR A 109 -11.80 -18.21 -2.54
N GLY A 110 -10.98 -19.01 -1.83
CA GLY A 110 -10.56 -20.33 -2.29
C GLY A 110 -9.48 -20.29 -3.40
N GLU A 111 -9.10 -19.11 -3.89
CA GLU A 111 -8.01 -18.95 -4.85
C GLU A 111 -6.67 -18.93 -4.13
N LYS A 112 -5.71 -19.77 -4.53
CA LYS A 112 -4.35 -19.69 -4.00
C LYS A 112 -3.59 -18.55 -4.68
N LEU A 113 -3.42 -17.45 -3.96
CA LEU A 113 -2.61 -16.32 -4.39
C LEU A 113 -1.20 -16.43 -3.80
N LYS A 114 -0.20 -16.26 -4.65
CA LYS A 114 1.21 -16.19 -4.26
C LYS A 114 1.75 -14.80 -4.52
N LEU A 115 2.40 -14.24 -3.50
CA LEU A 115 3.13 -12.98 -3.60
C LEU A 115 4.59 -13.26 -3.98
N ASP A 116 5.11 -12.60 -5.01
CA ASP A 116 6.55 -12.51 -5.28
C ASP A 116 7.17 -11.50 -4.31
N SER A 117 7.33 -11.96 -3.08
CA SER A 117 7.88 -11.18 -1.96
C SER A 117 9.29 -10.64 -2.26
N ARG A 118 10.06 -11.33 -3.11
CA ARG A 118 11.42 -10.88 -3.48
C ARG A 118 11.37 -9.70 -4.44
N ALA A 119 10.56 -9.80 -5.50
CA ALA A 119 10.40 -8.70 -6.45
C ALA A 119 9.79 -7.49 -5.77
N LEU A 120 8.74 -7.69 -4.96
CA LEU A 120 8.11 -6.62 -4.20
C LEU A 120 9.09 -5.96 -3.23
N LYS A 121 9.86 -6.72 -2.45
CA LYS A 121 10.85 -6.17 -1.51
C LYS A 121 11.85 -5.26 -2.21
N ARG A 122 12.42 -5.71 -3.33
CA ARG A 122 13.37 -4.92 -4.11
C ARG A 122 12.76 -3.60 -4.58
N ASP A 123 11.53 -3.62 -5.07
CA ASP A 123 10.90 -2.42 -5.60
C ASP A 123 10.46 -1.47 -4.46
N LEU A 124 10.09 -2.00 -3.29
CA LEU A 124 9.89 -1.23 -2.06
C LEU A 124 11.18 -0.55 -1.59
N GLU A 125 12.31 -1.26 -1.59
CA GLU A 125 13.62 -0.71 -1.23
C GLU A 125 14.06 0.38 -2.21
N ALA A 126 13.69 0.28 -3.49
CA ALA A 126 13.93 1.32 -4.48
C ALA A 126 13.14 2.61 -4.23
N CYS A 127 12.06 2.57 -3.44
CA CYS A 127 11.35 3.77 -2.99
C CYS A 127 12.05 4.50 -1.85
N GLN A 128 13.20 4.03 -1.37
CA GLN A 128 13.93 4.71 -0.31
C GLN A 128 14.56 6.00 -0.82
N PHE A 129 13.98 7.14 -0.46
CA PHE A 129 14.60 8.45 -0.70
C PHE A 129 15.66 8.77 0.35
N LYS A 130 16.77 9.32 -0.14
CA LYS A 130 17.88 9.86 0.65
C LYS A 130 18.31 11.18 0.01
N GLY A 131 17.54 12.24 0.28
CA GLY A 131 17.85 13.59 -0.17
C GLY A 131 18.51 14.44 0.94
N GLU A 132 18.91 15.65 0.58
CA GLU A 132 19.37 16.67 1.54
C GLU A 132 18.21 17.40 2.23
N ASP A 133 16.97 17.14 1.80
CA ASP A 133 15.76 17.72 2.37
C ASP A 133 15.50 17.22 3.80
N ASP A 134 14.51 17.84 4.47
CA ASP A 134 14.10 17.43 5.82
C ASP A 134 13.48 16.01 5.84
N GLU A 135 13.43 15.42 7.04
CA GLU A 135 12.96 14.04 7.24
C GLU A 135 11.52 13.84 6.77
N CYS A 136 10.64 14.82 6.97
CA CYS A 136 9.24 14.74 6.58
C CYS A 136 9.09 14.78 5.05
N THR A 137 9.86 15.63 4.38
CA THR A 137 9.89 15.72 2.91
C THR A 137 10.38 14.42 2.28
N ASN A 138 11.53 13.90 2.74
CA ASN A 138 12.06 12.62 2.28
C ASN A 138 11.09 11.45 2.53
N SER A 139 10.41 11.45 3.69
CA SER A 139 9.42 10.45 4.03
C SER A 139 8.18 10.57 3.15
N TYR A 140 7.73 11.78 2.83
CA TYR A 140 6.59 11.97 1.94
C TYR A 140 6.88 11.51 0.51
N ASP A 141 8.06 11.78 -0.03
CA ASP A 141 8.46 11.28 -1.35
C ASP A 141 8.56 9.74 -1.37
N THR A 142 9.06 9.16 -0.29
CA THR A 142 9.01 7.71 -0.07
C THR A 142 7.56 7.21 -0.13
N LEU A 143 6.62 7.87 0.55
CA LEU A 143 5.19 7.50 0.51
C LEU A 143 4.56 7.67 -0.87
N LYS A 144 4.93 8.69 -1.65
CA LYS A 144 4.47 8.86 -3.04
C LYS A 144 4.88 7.66 -3.90
N CYS A 145 6.11 7.19 -3.75
CA CYS A 145 6.60 6.00 -4.44
C CYS A 145 5.85 4.74 -3.99
N LEU A 146 5.71 4.52 -2.68
CA LEU A 146 4.98 3.37 -2.13
C LEU A 146 3.53 3.33 -2.61
N ARG A 147 2.84 4.47 -2.62
CA ARG A 147 1.47 4.59 -3.15
C ARG A 147 1.38 4.18 -4.62
N THR A 148 2.37 4.55 -5.42
CA THR A 148 2.45 4.16 -6.83
C THR A 148 2.56 2.63 -6.96
N LEU A 149 3.43 2.00 -6.18
CA LEU A 149 3.57 0.54 -6.13
C LEU A 149 2.27 -0.15 -5.70
N GLY A 150 1.54 0.42 -4.75
CA GLY A 150 0.30 -0.11 -4.19
C GLY A 150 -0.93 -0.01 -5.10
N THR A 151 -0.84 0.61 -6.28
CA THR A 151 -1.95 0.62 -7.25
C THR A 151 -2.25 -0.80 -7.74
N SER A 152 -3.50 -1.07 -8.12
CA SER A 152 -3.91 -2.41 -8.60
C SER A 152 -3.07 -2.89 -9.78
N ASP A 153 -2.70 -1.98 -10.68
CA ASP A 153 -1.96 -2.31 -11.90
C ASP A 153 -0.50 -2.67 -11.59
N ASN A 154 0.11 -1.99 -10.63
CA ASN A 154 1.47 -2.32 -10.20
C ASN A 154 1.49 -3.56 -9.30
N MET A 155 0.52 -3.71 -8.39
CA MET A 155 0.45 -4.87 -7.50
C MET A 155 0.24 -6.19 -8.25
N ARG A 156 -0.45 -6.18 -9.39
CA ARG A 156 -0.60 -7.36 -10.27
C ARG A 156 0.73 -7.97 -10.72
N ARG A 157 1.82 -7.19 -10.75
CA ARG A 157 3.15 -7.69 -11.12
C ARG A 157 3.74 -8.64 -10.09
N TYR A 158 3.28 -8.56 -8.84
CA TYR A 158 3.80 -9.36 -7.75
C TYR A 158 2.87 -10.51 -7.36
N VAL A 159 1.70 -10.64 -7.98
CA VAL A 159 0.71 -11.63 -7.55
C VAL A 159 0.45 -12.61 -8.67
N THR A 160 0.64 -13.90 -8.37
CA THR A 160 0.35 -15.00 -9.29
C THR A 160 -0.65 -15.96 -8.68
N LYS A 161 -1.55 -16.52 -9.50
CA LYS A 161 -2.40 -17.63 -9.08
C LYS A 161 -1.61 -18.93 -9.12
N GLU A 162 -1.66 -19.71 -8.04
CA GLU A 162 -1.16 -21.09 -8.08
C GLU A 162 -2.24 -22.00 -8.68
N SER A 163 -1.85 -22.72 -9.74
CA SER A 163 -2.64 -23.77 -10.39
C SER A 163 -2.64 -25.07 -9.60
#